data_AF-Q7UA68-F1
#
_entry.id   AF-Q7UA68-F1
#
_cell.length_a   1.000
_cell.length_b   1.000
_cell.length_c   1.000
_cell.angle_alpha   90.00
_cell.angle_beta   90.00
_cell.angle_gamma   90.00
#
_symmetry.space_group_name_H-M   'P 1'
#
loop_
_entity.id
_entity.type
_entity.pdbx_description
1 polymer ?
#
loop_
_entity_poly.entity_id
_entity_poly.type
_entity_poly.pdbx_seq_one_letter_code
_entity_poly.pdbx_strand_id
1 'polypeptide(L)'
;MPKSRQHWGSPLAHPRFKAALIALLGFALINLAAPAWAALPQGNAVKDPAAILRDSLPFQQDDIRELQHRLELTSDDLRAKRWGALAKTVSRSEALLSTRRNSILEAVPTSRRDRAEAFLKQVDQGLQAMEERIDEVDKPGFIRDRRQTLSRIGDVEALLVEDGFQREIPSEFDALPRLQGRATLTISTSQGDLTTVVDGYNAPLTAGAFVDLAQKGFYDGLPFVRAEDFYVLQSGDPEGPELGYIDPKTKQERHVPLEIRVPEEEDTIYNETFEDVGLFKATPTLPFATLGTLGWAHSDQALDDGSSQFFMFLYEAELTPAGLNLVDGRNAAFGYVVNGFDVLQELGVDDSIVSITVTDGADRLLSHA
;
A
#
# COMPACT_ATOMS: atom_id res chain seq x y z
N MET A 1 -28.64 -34.84 75.56
CA MET A 1 -29.20 -33.74 76.37
C MET A 1 -28.21 -33.42 77.49
N PRO A 2 -27.97 -32.16 77.92
CA PRO A 2 -27.84 -30.89 77.20
C PRO A 2 -26.44 -30.24 77.40
N LYS A 3 -26.30 -29.04 76.81
CA LYS A 3 -25.14 -28.16 76.64
C LYS A 3 -24.59 -27.54 77.93
N SER A 4 -23.30 -27.22 77.96
CA SER A 4 -22.81 -25.96 78.52
C SER A 4 -21.67 -25.38 77.65
N ARG A 5 -21.74 -24.06 77.45
CA ARG A 5 -20.98 -23.26 76.50
C ARG A 5 -19.64 -22.83 77.10
N GLN A 6 -18.59 -22.85 76.29
CA GLN A 6 -17.47 -21.90 76.41
C GLN A 6 -17.32 -21.16 75.08
N HIS A 7 -17.65 -19.87 75.10
CA HIS A 7 -17.06 -18.90 74.18
C HIS A 7 -15.77 -18.39 74.79
N TRP A 8 -14.79 -18.08 73.94
CA TRP A 8 -13.79 -16.99 73.94
C TRP A 8 -12.72 -17.43 72.91
N GLY A 9 -12.33 -16.71 71.86
CA GLY A 9 -12.83 -15.54 71.15
C GLY A 9 -12.08 -15.55 69.80
N SER A 10 -12.76 -15.27 68.68
CA SER A 10 -12.07 -15.09 67.40
C SER A 10 -11.63 -13.62 67.28
N PRO A 11 -10.41 -13.36 66.79
CA PRO A 11 -9.91 -11.99 66.67
C PRO A 11 -10.71 -11.25 65.60
N LEU A 12 -11.01 -10.01 65.93
CA LEU A 12 -11.54 -8.96 65.06
C LEU A 12 -10.88 -9.00 63.67
N ALA A 13 -11.52 -9.67 62.72
CA ALA A 13 -11.22 -9.49 61.30
C ALA A 13 -11.80 -8.13 60.88
N HIS A 14 -10.98 -7.09 61.03
CA HIS A 14 -11.37 -5.70 60.77
C HIS A 14 -11.95 -5.54 59.35
N PRO A 15 -13.23 -5.12 59.20
CA PRO A 15 -13.81 -4.83 57.89
C PRO A 15 -13.04 -3.70 57.16
N ARG A 16 -12.34 -2.86 57.91
CA ARG A 16 -11.43 -1.82 57.40
C ARG A 16 -10.21 -2.39 56.67
N PHE A 17 -9.72 -3.58 57.04
CA PHE A 17 -8.57 -4.20 56.39
C PHE A 17 -8.95 -4.81 55.04
N LYS A 18 -10.15 -5.40 54.93
CA LYS A 18 -10.70 -5.89 53.66
C LYS A 18 -11.01 -4.73 52.70
N ALA A 19 -11.56 -3.63 53.19
CA ALA A 19 -11.80 -2.44 52.39
C ALA A 19 -10.48 -1.80 51.91
N ALA A 20 -9.45 -1.75 52.75
CA ALA A 20 -8.13 -1.25 52.38
C ALA A 20 -7.45 -2.15 51.33
N LEU A 21 -7.58 -3.48 51.44
CA LEU A 21 -7.02 -4.42 50.47
C LEU A 21 -7.72 -4.35 49.11
N ILE A 22 -9.05 -4.19 49.08
CA ILE A 22 -9.81 -4.00 47.83
C ILE A 22 -9.49 -2.65 47.19
N ALA A 23 -9.30 -1.59 47.98
CA ALA A 23 -8.86 -0.29 47.46
C ALA A 23 -7.42 -0.35 46.93
N LEU A 24 -6.50 -1.07 47.58
CA LEU A 24 -5.13 -1.28 47.11
C LEU A 24 -5.06 -2.12 45.83
N LEU A 25 -5.86 -3.19 45.72
CA LEU A 25 -5.97 -3.99 44.50
C LEU A 25 -6.62 -3.20 43.36
N GLY A 26 -7.64 -2.39 43.65
CA GLY A 26 -8.27 -1.51 42.67
C GLY A 26 -7.30 -0.45 42.15
N PHE A 27 -6.50 0.18 43.02
CA PHE A 27 -5.54 1.21 42.62
C PHE A 27 -4.32 0.65 41.87
N ALA A 28 -3.90 -0.57 42.20
CA ALA A 28 -2.83 -1.27 41.50
C ALA A 28 -3.27 -1.77 40.10
N LEU A 29 -4.52 -2.21 39.94
CA LEU A 29 -5.04 -2.69 38.66
C LEU A 29 -5.42 -1.56 37.68
N ILE A 30 -5.77 -0.37 38.19
CA ILE A 30 -6.11 0.78 37.33
C ILE A 30 -4.87 1.43 36.70
N ASN A 31 -3.67 1.24 37.29
CA ASN A 31 -2.42 1.84 36.80
C ASN A 31 -1.52 0.90 35.97
N LEU A 32 -1.94 -0.35 35.74
CA LEU A 32 -1.18 -1.32 34.93
C LEU A 32 -1.66 -1.42 33.48
N ALA A 33 -2.80 -0.82 33.14
CA ALA A 33 -3.23 -0.68 31.76
C ALA A 33 -2.65 0.62 31.19
N ALA A 34 -1.78 0.50 30.18
CA ALA A 34 -1.44 1.66 29.35
C ALA A 34 -2.74 2.29 28.83
N PRO A 35 -2.85 3.63 28.75
CA PRO A 35 -4.01 4.26 28.15
C PRO A 35 -4.20 3.70 26.74
N ALA A 36 -5.35 3.10 26.47
CA ALA A 36 -5.72 2.73 25.11
C ALA A 36 -6.06 4.02 24.36
N TRP A 37 -5.19 4.43 23.44
CA TRP A 37 -5.45 5.55 22.56
C TRP A 37 -6.47 5.10 21.52
N ALA A 38 -7.74 5.38 21.77
CA ALA A 38 -8.77 5.33 20.74
C ALA A 38 -8.66 6.61 19.91
N ALA A 39 -7.73 6.63 18.96
CA ALA A 39 -7.75 7.60 17.88
C ALA A 39 -8.65 7.06 16.76
N LEU A 40 -9.59 7.87 16.29
CA LEU A 40 -10.13 7.68 14.94
C LEU A 40 -8.98 7.90 13.96
N PRO A 41 -8.86 7.09 12.88
CA PRO A 41 -7.88 7.35 11.83
C PRO A 41 -7.97 8.82 11.41
N GLN A 42 -6.87 9.55 11.54
CA GLN A 42 -6.85 10.97 11.21
C GLN A 42 -6.69 11.09 9.69
N GLY A 43 -7.79 11.34 8.99
CA GLY A 43 -7.78 11.66 7.55
C GLY A 43 -8.56 10.69 6.69
N ASN A 44 -8.91 11.13 5.48
CA ASN A 44 -9.45 10.26 4.44
C ASN A 44 -8.33 9.34 3.93
N ALA A 45 -8.65 8.10 3.60
CA ALA A 45 -7.69 7.20 2.94
C ALA A 45 -7.14 7.84 1.64
N VAL A 46 -5.85 7.65 1.37
CA VAL A 46 -5.23 8.08 0.11
C VAL A 46 -5.77 7.16 -0.99
N LYS A 47 -6.49 7.75 -1.96
CA LYS A 47 -7.14 7.00 -3.06
C LYS A 47 -6.46 7.19 -4.43
N ASP A 48 -5.47 8.07 -4.53
CA ASP A 48 -4.72 8.25 -5.78
C ASP A 48 -3.62 7.17 -5.85
N PRO A 49 -3.65 6.25 -6.83
CA PRO A 49 -2.64 5.19 -6.94
C PRO A 49 -1.22 5.74 -7.08
N ALA A 50 -1.05 6.89 -7.74
CA ALA A 50 0.26 7.50 -7.85
C ALA A 50 0.75 8.06 -6.50
N ALA A 51 -0.16 8.51 -5.63
CA ALA A 51 0.19 8.94 -4.28
C ALA A 51 0.54 7.74 -3.38
N ILE A 52 -0.26 6.66 -3.44
CA ILE A 52 0.04 5.42 -2.72
C ILE A 52 1.43 4.89 -3.10
N LEU A 53 1.74 4.84 -4.40
CA LEU A 53 3.06 4.42 -4.87
C LEU A 53 4.17 5.37 -4.42
N ARG A 54 3.96 6.69 -4.31
CA ARG A 54 4.97 7.57 -3.73
C ARG A 54 5.18 7.25 -2.25
N ASP A 55 4.10 7.17 -1.48
CA ASP A 55 4.14 6.88 -0.05
C ASP A 55 4.80 5.53 0.27
N SER A 56 4.65 4.53 -0.60
CA SER A 56 5.22 3.20 -0.41
C SER A 56 6.73 3.09 -0.68
N LEU A 57 7.39 4.14 -1.21
CA LEU A 57 8.84 4.09 -1.44
C LEU A 57 9.65 4.01 -0.14
N PRO A 58 10.61 3.07 -0.02
CA PRO A 58 11.38 2.86 1.20
C PRO A 58 12.56 3.82 1.31
N PHE A 59 12.30 5.07 1.68
CA PHE A 59 13.31 6.07 1.99
C PHE A 59 12.91 6.93 3.20
N GLN A 60 13.87 7.63 3.80
CA GLN A 60 13.63 8.54 4.92
C GLN A 60 14.16 9.94 4.60
N GLN A 61 13.26 10.85 4.24
CA GLN A 61 13.57 12.27 4.02
C GLN A 61 12.29 13.10 4.19
N ASP A 62 12.18 13.84 5.30
CA ASP A 62 10.93 14.49 5.68
C ASP A 62 10.59 15.71 4.81
N ASP A 63 11.58 16.44 4.31
CA ASP A 63 11.34 17.68 3.56
C ASP A 63 10.63 17.42 2.22
N ILE A 64 11.03 16.37 1.49
CA ILE A 64 10.41 15.97 0.22
C ILE A 64 9.03 15.34 0.46
N ARG A 65 8.86 14.57 1.54
CA ARG A 65 7.55 14.05 1.97
C ARG A 65 6.59 15.18 2.32
N GLU A 66 7.04 16.18 3.06
CA GLU A 66 6.23 17.36 3.36
C GLU A 66 5.84 18.09 2.06
N LEU A 67 6.76 18.24 1.10
CA LEU A 67 6.48 18.85 -0.20
C LEU A 67 5.43 18.04 -0.99
N GLN A 68 5.57 16.72 -1.05
CA GLN A 68 4.64 15.78 -1.69
C GLN A 68 3.23 15.94 -1.10
N HIS A 69 3.08 15.69 0.21
CA HIS A 69 1.77 15.69 0.89
C HIS A 69 1.10 17.07 0.82
N ARG A 70 1.87 18.14 0.93
CA ARG A 70 1.36 19.52 0.80
C ARG A 70 0.72 19.75 -0.57
N LEU A 71 1.32 19.23 -1.64
CA LEU A 71 0.76 19.36 -2.99
C LEU A 71 -0.43 18.43 -3.21
N GLU A 72 -0.44 17.22 -2.67
CA GLU A 72 -1.56 16.27 -2.78
C GLU A 72 -2.85 16.81 -2.12
N LEU A 73 -2.70 17.45 -0.95
CA LEU A 73 -3.80 18.07 -0.21
C LEU A 73 -4.47 19.25 -0.96
N THR A 74 -3.84 19.80 -2.01
CA THR A 74 -4.48 20.82 -2.85
C THR A 74 -5.72 20.31 -3.59
N SER A 75 -5.91 18.99 -3.68
CA SER A 75 -7.08 18.39 -4.34
C SER A 75 -8.41 18.80 -3.71
N ASP A 76 -8.45 18.93 -2.37
CA ASP A 76 -9.65 19.34 -1.64
C ASP A 76 -9.96 20.82 -1.87
N ASP A 77 -8.96 21.68 -1.76
CA ASP A 77 -9.11 23.12 -2.01
C ASP A 77 -9.50 23.39 -3.47
N LEU A 78 -8.94 22.65 -4.43
CA LEU A 78 -9.29 22.77 -5.84
C LEU A 78 -10.72 22.29 -6.13
N ARG A 79 -11.17 21.22 -5.47
CA ARG A 79 -12.56 20.75 -5.56
C ARG A 79 -13.53 21.81 -5.04
N ALA A 80 -13.17 22.44 -3.91
CA ALA A 80 -13.93 23.53 -3.30
C ALA A 80 -13.70 24.90 -3.98
N LYS A 81 -12.90 24.97 -5.04
CA LYS A 81 -12.54 26.22 -5.78
C LYS A 81 -11.95 27.31 -4.87
N ARG A 82 -11.17 26.92 -3.86
CA ARG A 82 -10.55 27.81 -2.87
C ARG A 82 -9.20 28.34 -3.37
N TRP A 83 -9.23 29.14 -4.43
CA TRP A 83 -8.03 29.65 -5.12
C TRP A 83 -7.03 30.37 -4.20
N GLY A 84 -7.49 31.17 -3.24
CA GLY A 84 -6.60 31.80 -2.27
C GLY A 84 -5.89 30.82 -1.32
N ALA A 85 -6.52 29.67 -1.01
CA ALA A 85 -5.87 28.61 -0.25
C ALA A 85 -4.84 27.87 -1.11
N LEU A 86 -5.17 27.62 -2.38
CA LEU A 86 -4.23 27.05 -3.36
C LEU A 86 -2.97 27.92 -3.52
N ALA A 87 -3.14 29.23 -3.72
CA ALA A 87 -2.03 30.19 -3.82
C ALA A 87 -1.12 30.12 -2.59
N LYS A 88 -1.71 30.12 -1.40
CA LYS A 88 -0.96 30.01 -0.15
C LYS A 88 -0.20 28.68 -0.03
N THR A 89 -0.81 27.58 -0.48
CA THR A 89 -0.18 26.27 -0.43
C THR A 89 0.98 26.16 -1.44
N VAL A 90 0.80 26.60 -2.68
CA VAL A 90 1.84 26.61 -3.72
C VAL A 90 3.02 27.49 -3.30
N SER A 91 2.77 28.72 -2.86
CA SER A 91 3.83 29.62 -2.38
C SER A 91 4.62 29.04 -1.19
N ARG A 92 3.94 28.33 -0.28
CA ARG A 92 4.61 27.61 0.82
C ARG A 92 5.43 26.42 0.33
N SER A 93 4.96 25.70 -0.68
CA SER A 93 5.73 24.62 -1.32
C SER A 93 6.99 25.15 -1.98
N GLU A 94 6.93 26.29 -2.65
CA GLU A 94 8.11 26.95 -3.24
C GLU A 94 9.12 27.39 -2.17
N ALA A 95 8.63 28.01 -1.08
CA ALA A 95 9.49 28.40 0.03
C ALA A 95 10.15 27.18 0.71
N LEU A 96 9.39 26.09 0.90
CA LEU A 96 9.91 24.83 1.44
C LEU A 96 11.01 24.27 0.52
N LEU A 97 10.73 24.11 -0.78
CA LEU A 97 11.70 23.59 -1.73
C LEU A 97 12.95 24.47 -1.81
N SER A 98 12.79 25.79 -1.86
CA SER A 98 13.91 26.74 -1.88
C SER A 98 14.81 26.61 -0.65
N THR A 99 14.22 26.50 0.53
CA THR A 99 14.97 26.43 1.80
C THR A 99 15.53 25.05 2.12
N ARG A 100 14.88 23.98 1.66
CA ARG A 100 15.24 22.58 1.97
C ARG A 100 15.93 21.84 0.83
N ARG A 101 16.09 22.44 -0.35
CA ARG A 101 16.77 21.84 -1.50
C ARG A 101 18.07 21.13 -1.15
N ASN A 102 18.95 21.80 -0.40
CA ASN A 102 20.26 21.23 -0.05
C ASN A 102 20.12 20.01 0.86
N SER A 103 19.21 20.05 1.85
CA SER A 103 18.88 18.91 2.71
C SER A 103 18.42 17.70 1.91
N ILE A 104 17.54 17.93 0.92
CA ILE A 104 17.05 16.87 0.03
C ILE A 104 18.20 16.29 -0.81
N LEU A 105 19.04 17.15 -1.41
CA LEU A 105 20.15 16.71 -2.27
C LEU A 105 21.27 15.99 -1.49
N GLU A 106 21.50 16.36 -0.24
CA GLU A 106 22.49 15.71 0.62
C GLU A 106 22.13 14.25 0.91
N ALA A 107 20.83 13.95 1.05
CA ALA A 107 20.31 12.60 1.24
C ALA A 107 20.39 11.73 -0.03
N VAL A 108 20.45 12.32 -1.23
CA VAL A 108 20.59 11.57 -2.48
C VAL A 108 22.02 11.03 -2.63
N PRO A 109 22.19 9.75 -3.05
CA PRO A 109 23.51 9.20 -3.39
C PRO A 109 24.28 10.07 -4.37
N THR A 110 25.57 10.27 -4.11
CA THR A 110 26.40 11.25 -4.88
C THR A 110 26.37 11.01 -6.39
N SER A 111 26.31 9.75 -6.83
CA SER A 111 26.24 9.36 -8.24
C SER A 111 24.95 9.80 -8.95
N ARG A 112 23.91 10.16 -8.20
CA ARG A 112 22.56 10.49 -8.70
C ARG A 112 22.16 11.95 -8.44
N ARG A 113 22.99 12.73 -7.76
CA ARG A 113 22.67 14.12 -7.36
C ARG A 113 22.36 15.04 -8.52
N ASP A 114 23.11 14.97 -9.62
CA ASP A 114 22.86 15.80 -10.80
C ASP A 114 21.47 15.55 -11.39
N ARG A 115 21.02 14.29 -11.38
CA ARG A 115 19.67 13.90 -11.83
C ARG A 115 18.60 14.41 -10.86
N ALA A 116 18.82 14.30 -9.55
CA ALA A 116 17.91 14.85 -8.55
C ALA A 116 17.80 16.37 -8.65
N GLU A 117 18.91 17.09 -8.86
CA GLU A 117 18.92 18.53 -9.06
C GLU A 117 18.13 18.93 -10.32
N ALA A 118 18.29 18.18 -11.42
CA ALA A 118 17.52 18.41 -12.63
C ALA A 118 16.01 18.20 -12.41
N PHE A 119 15.60 17.19 -11.62
CA PHE A 119 14.20 16.99 -11.27
C PHE A 119 13.66 18.06 -10.32
N LEU A 120 14.40 18.45 -9.29
CA LEU A 120 14.00 19.55 -8.38
C LEU A 120 13.83 20.87 -9.13
N LYS A 121 14.64 21.13 -10.16
CA LYS A 121 14.44 22.28 -11.05
C LYS A 121 13.11 22.20 -11.82
N GLN A 122 12.72 21.01 -12.27
CA GLN A 122 11.41 20.81 -12.91
C GLN A 122 10.26 20.94 -11.90
N VAL A 123 10.48 20.58 -10.64
CA VAL A 123 9.52 20.83 -9.55
C VAL A 123 9.34 22.34 -9.34
N ASP A 124 10.41 23.15 -9.32
CA ASP A 124 10.27 24.62 -9.26
C ASP A 124 9.41 25.16 -10.40
N GLN A 125 9.71 24.73 -11.63
CA GLN A 125 8.99 25.17 -12.83
C GLN A 125 7.51 24.76 -12.77
N GLY A 126 7.22 23.57 -12.25
CA GLY A 126 5.87 23.09 -12.05
C GLY A 126 5.10 23.88 -11.00
N LEU A 127 5.76 24.29 -9.91
CA LEU A 127 5.16 25.17 -8.89
C LEU A 127 4.83 26.56 -9.45
N GLN A 128 5.74 27.14 -10.23
CA GLN A 128 5.51 28.42 -10.92
C GLN A 128 4.35 28.33 -11.91
N ALA A 129 4.31 27.26 -12.71
CA ALA A 129 3.19 27.03 -13.63
C ALA A 129 1.86 26.91 -12.88
N MET A 130 1.82 26.23 -11.73
CA MET A 130 0.62 26.13 -10.91
C MET A 130 0.16 27.49 -10.35
N GLU A 131 1.09 28.39 -10.00
CA GLU A 131 0.76 29.76 -9.60
C GLU A 131 0.08 30.52 -10.74
N GLU A 132 0.60 30.43 -11.97
CA GLU A 132 -0.05 31.01 -13.16
C GLU A 132 -1.48 30.48 -13.34
N ARG A 133 -1.70 29.16 -13.18
CA ARG A 133 -3.06 28.58 -13.30
C ARG A 133 -4.01 29.06 -12.21
N ILE A 134 -3.49 29.43 -11.04
CA ILE A 134 -4.32 30.00 -9.96
C ILE A 134 -4.77 31.42 -10.34
N ASP A 135 -3.88 32.25 -10.88
CA ASP A 135 -4.21 33.60 -11.34
C ASP A 135 -5.20 33.57 -12.52
N GLU A 136 -5.05 32.59 -13.41
CA GLU A 136 -5.96 32.36 -14.55
C GLU A 136 -7.28 31.67 -14.16
N VAL A 137 -7.39 31.14 -12.93
CA VAL A 137 -8.53 30.33 -12.47
C VAL A 137 -8.72 29.08 -13.35
N ASP A 138 -7.62 28.54 -13.89
CA ASP A 138 -7.59 27.38 -14.80
C ASP A 138 -7.50 26.06 -14.02
N LYS A 139 -8.67 25.51 -13.69
CA LYS A 139 -8.76 24.23 -12.97
C LYS A 139 -8.15 23.05 -13.76
N PRO A 140 -8.51 22.81 -15.04
CA PRO A 140 -7.88 21.74 -15.82
C PRO A 140 -6.36 21.87 -15.92
N GLY A 141 -5.84 23.08 -16.16
CA GLY A 141 -4.40 23.32 -16.20
C GLY A 141 -3.73 23.05 -14.87
N PHE A 142 -4.30 23.50 -13.76
CA PHE A 142 -3.76 23.24 -12.43
C PHE A 142 -3.67 21.74 -12.13
N ILE A 143 -4.69 20.94 -12.50
CA ILE A 143 -4.68 19.48 -12.32
C ILE A 143 -3.51 18.84 -13.08
N ARG A 144 -3.33 19.24 -14.35
CA ARG A 144 -2.25 18.72 -15.21
C ARG A 144 -0.89 19.08 -14.65
N ASP A 145 -0.67 20.36 -14.35
CA ASP A 145 0.62 20.88 -13.91
C ASP A 145 0.97 20.29 -12.53
N ARG A 146 0.01 20.18 -11.61
CA ARG A 146 0.20 19.46 -10.33
C ARG A 146 0.58 18.00 -10.51
N ARG A 147 -0.10 17.26 -11.39
CA ARG A 147 0.22 15.85 -11.65
C ARG A 147 1.66 15.70 -12.15
N GLN A 148 2.07 16.57 -13.08
CA GLN A 148 3.44 16.57 -13.59
C GLN A 148 4.45 16.91 -12.49
N THR A 149 4.18 17.91 -11.64
CA THR A 149 5.03 18.28 -10.50
C THR A 149 5.17 17.12 -9.51
N LEU A 150 4.07 16.47 -9.13
CA LEU A 150 4.08 15.30 -8.23
C LEU A 150 4.82 14.10 -8.85
N SER A 151 4.73 13.90 -10.17
CA SER A 151 5.53 12.89 -10.86
C SER A 151 7.03 13.18 -10.72
N ARG A 152 7.45 14.44 -10.83
CA ARG A 152 8.86 14.83 -10.67
C ARG A 152 9.34 14.74 -9.22
N ILE A 153 8.46 14.98 -8.25
CA ILE A 153 8.74 14.68 -6.85
C ILE A 153 8.97 13.17 -6.68
N GLY A 154 8.08 12.33 -7.21
CA GLY A 154 8.26 10.88 -7.20
C GLY A 154 9.57 10.41 -7.86
N ASP A 155 10.01 11.09 -8.93
CA ASP A 155 11.30 10.81 -9.56
C ASP A 155 12.50 11.13 -8.63
N VAL A 156 12.41 12.18 -7.80
CA VAL A 156 13.43 12.49 -6.78
C VAL A 156 13.39 11.46 -5.66
N GLU A 157 12.20 11.11 -5.19
CA GLU A 157 11.98 10.12 -4.14
C GLU A 157 12.53 8.74 -4.53
N ALA A 158 12.35 8.32 -5.77
CA ALA A 158 12.92 7.09 -6.28
C ALA A 158 14.47 7.09 -6.26
N LEU A 159 15.12 8.26 -6.35
CA LEU A 159 16.58 8.36 -6.26
C LEU A 159 17.09 8.29 -4.82
N LEU A 160 16.23 8.53 -3.82
CA LEU A 160 16.55 8.40 -2.40
C LEU A 160 16.54 6.95 -1.90
N VAL A 161 15.92 6.04 -2.64
CA VAL A 161 15.94 4.61 -2.32
C VAL A 161 17.36 4.07 -2.53
N GLU A 162 17.85 3.33 -1.53
CA GLU A 162 19.20 2.76 -1.53
C GLU A 162 19.43 1.79 -2.69
N ASP A 163 20.64 1.82 -3.24
CA ASP A 163 21.05 0.93 -4.33
C ASP A 163 21.04 -0.53 -3.85
N GLY A 164 20.27 -1.36 -4.55
CA GLY A 164 20.13 -2.77 -4.17
C GLY A 164 19.30 -2.99 -2.92
N PHE A 165 18.47 -2.02 -2.51
CA PHE A 165 17.50 -2.19 -1.43
C PHE A 165 16.73 -3.50 -1.60
N GLN A 166 16.78 -4.33 -0.55
CA GLN A 166 16.08 -5.60 -0.46
C GLN A 166 15.55 -5.73 0.96
N ARG A 167 14.32 -6.26 1.07
CA ARG A 167 13.79 -6.68 2.37
C ARG A 167 14.32 -8.06 2.70
N GLU A 168 14.40 -8.36 4.00
CA GLU A 168 14.64 -9.72 4.46
C GLU A 168 13.45 -10.60 4.08
N ILE A 169 13.76 -11.75 3.48
CA ILE A 169 12.77 -12.73 3.02
C ILE A 169 13.20 -14.08 3.62
N PRO A 170 12.30 -14.82 4.28
CA PRO A 170 12.59 -16.15 4.79
C PRO A 170 13.16 -17.09 3.72
N SER A 171 14.19 -17.87 4.08
CA SER A 171 14.91 -18.74 3.14
C SER A 171 14.04 -19.85 2.52
N GLU A 172 12.89 -20.13 3.10
CA GLU A 172 11.90 -21.06 2.52
C GLU A 172 11.32 -20.56 1.19
N PHE A 173 11.40 -19.25 0.91
CA PHE A 173 10.94 -18.64 -0.33
C PHE A 173 12.06 -18.40 -1.35
N ASP A 174 13.28 -18.92 -1.14
CA ASP A 174 14.43 -18.69 -2.04
C ASP A 174 14.22 -19.22 -3.48
N ALA A 175 13.32 -20.18 -3.64
CA ALA A 175 12.99 -20.72 -4.95
C ALA A 175 12.08 -19.81 -5.80
N LEU A 176 11.47 -18.78 -5.20
CA LEU A 176 10.52 -17.90 -5.86
C LEU A 176 11.20 -16.74 -6.61
N PRO A 177 10.61 -16.28 -7.73
CA PRO A 177 11.07 -15.07 -8.38
C PRO A 177 10.84 -13.85 -7.47
N ARG A 178 11.74 -12.87 -7.54
CA ARG A 178 11.66 -11.63 -6.75
C ARG A 178 11.77 -10.41 -7.65
N LEU A 179 10.91 -9.42 -7.43
CA LEU A 179 11.05 -8.12 -8.10
C LEU A 179 11.83 -7.14 -7.20
N GLN A 180 12.98 -6.66 -7.66
CA GLN A 180 13.80 -5.68 -6.92
C GLN A 180 13.45 -4.25 -7.32
N GLY A 181 12.49 -3.66 -6.61
CA GLY A 181 11.93 -2.35 -6.92
C GLY A 181 10.64 -2.46 -7.71
N ARG A 182 10.43 -1.60 -8.71
CA ARG A 182 9.16 -1.54 -9.45
C ARG A 182 9.27 -2.03 -10.87
N ALA A 183 8.15 -2.47 -11.42
CA ALA A 183 8.00 -2.67 -12.85
C ALA A 183 6.73 -1.95 -13.33
N THR A 184 6.80 -1.39 -14.54
CA THR A 184 5.62 -0.86 -15.24
C THR A 184 5.20 -1.88 -16.27
N LEU A 185 3.91 -2.21 -16.32
CA LEU A 185 3.35 -3.14 -17.28
C LEU A 185 2.18 -2.49 -18.03
N THR A 186 1.99 -2.93 -19.26
CA THR A 186 0.77 -2.69 -20.03
C THR A 186 -0.04 -3.98 -20.04
N ILE A 187 -1.25 -3.93 -19.49
CA ILE A 187 -2.25 -5.00 -19.64
C ILE A 187 -3.12 -4.58 -20.82
N SER A 188 -2.89 -5.18 -21.99
CA SER A 188 -3.74 -4.99 -23.15
C SER A 188 -4.95 -5.91 -23.02
N THR A 189 -6.15 -5.34 -23.14
CA THR A 189 -7.43 -6.05 -23.01
C THR A 189 -8.27 -5.87 -24.28
N SER A 190 -9.38 -6.60 -24.37
CA SER A 190 -10.38 -6.40 -25.45
C SER A 190 -11.00 -4.99 -25.49
N GLN A 191 -10.98 -4.25 -24.38
CA GLN A 191 -11.53 -2.88 -24.29
C GLN A 191 -10.47 -1.78 -24.40
N GLY A 192 -9.18 -2.13 -24.37
CA GLY A 192 -8.07 -1.18 -24.45
C GLY A 192 -6.94 -1.50 -23.49
N ASP A 193 -6.04 -0.55 -23.32
CA ASP A 193 -4.83 -0.73 -22.51
C ASP A 193 -4.98 -0.14 -21.10
N LEU A 194 -4.54 -0.92 -20.11
CA LEU A 194 -4.31 -0.45 -18.75
C LEU A 194 -2.80 -0.32 -18.52
N THR A 195 -2.36 0.80 -17.93
CA THR A 195 -0.98 0.92 -17.43
C THR A 195 -0.98 0.59 -15.95
N THR A 196 -0.16 -0.36 -15.53
CA THR A 196 -0.01 -0.78 -14.13
C THR A 196 1.42 -0.60 -13.65
N VAL A 197 1.56 -0.33 -12.36
CA VAL A 197 2.85 -0.34 -11.67
C VAL A 197 2.76 -1.34 -10.53
N VAL A 198 3.67 -2.32 -10.53
CA VAL A 198 3.80 -3.31 -9.46
C VAL A 198 4.99 -2.96 -8.56
N ASP A 199 4.84 -3.21 -7.26
CA ASP A 199 5.72 -2.69 -6.21
C ASP A 199 6.47 -3.79 -5.45
N GLY A 200 7.57 -4.25 -6.03
CA GLY A 200 8.49 -5.21 -5.42
C GLY A 200 9.28 -4.66 -4.22
N TYR A 201 9.22 -3.36 -3.92
CA TYR A 201 9.76 -2.85 -2.66
C TYR A 201 8.98 -3.36 -1.45
N ASN A 202 7.67 -3.60 -1.59
CA ASN A 202 6.79 -4.00 -0.50
C ASN A 202 6.13 -5.36 -0.72
N ALA A 203 6.05 -5.82 -1.97
CA ALA A 203 5.55 -7.13 -2.36
C ALA A 203 6.53 -7.83 -3.33
N PRO A 204 7.78 -8.14 -2.90
CA PRO A 204 8.82 -8.67 -3.78
C PRO A 204 8.47 -10.05 -4.38
N LEU A 205 7.82 -10.94 -3.63
CA LEU A 205 7.51 -12.30 -4.09
C LEU A 205 6.32 -12.30 -5.05
N THR A 206 5.26 -11.59 -4.71
CA THR A 206 4.03 -11.46 -5.48
C THR A 206 4.27 -10.69 -6.76
N ALA A 207 4.90 -9.51 -6.68
CA ALA A 207 5.23 -8.74 -7.87
C ALA A 207 6.25 -9.50 -8.73
N GLY A 208 7.20 -10.23 -8.12
CA GLY A 208 8.13 -11.11 -8.82
C GLY A 208 7.43 -12.21 -9.60
N ALA A 209 6.49 -12.93 -8.96
CA ALA A 209 5.71 -13.98 -9.59
C ALA A 209 4.86 -13.45 -10.75
N PHE A 210 4.15 -12.33 -10.54
CA PHE A 210 3.34 -11.70 -11.58
C PHE A 210 4.17 -11.29 -12.80
N VAL A 211 5.31 -10.63 -12.59
CA VAL A 211 6.21 -10.20 -13.68
C VAL A 211 6.83 -11.39 -14.41
N ASP A 212 7.25 -12.44 -13.68
CA ASP A 212 7.76 -13.69 -14.28
C ASP A 212 6.72 -14.36 -15.18
N LEU A 213 5.46 -14.45 -14.72
CA LEU A 213 4.37 -15.04 -15.50
C LEU A 213 4.00 -14.17 -16.71
N ALA A 214 3.99 -12.84 -16.58
CA ALA A 214 3.79 -11.92 -17.69
C ALA A 214 4.88 -12.06 -18.75
N GLN A 215 6.16 -12.13 -18.35
CA GLN A 215 7.28 -12.33 -19.30
C GLN A 215 7.22 -13.68 -20.03
N LYS A 216 6.57 -14.68 -19.44
CA LYS A 216 6.33 -15.99 -20.06
C LYS A 216 5.11 -16.02 -20.99
N GLY A 217 4.34 -14.94 -21.08
CA GLY A 217 3.08 -14.89 -21.83
C GLY A 217 1.98 -15.76 -21.20
N PHE A 218 2.08 -16.07 -19.90
CA PHE A 218 1.12 -16.96 -19.23
C PHE A 218 -0.30 -16.40 -19.23
N TYR A 219 -0.44 -15.08 -19.15
CA TYR A 219 -1.73 -14.39 -19.08
C TYR A 219 -2.38 -14.14 -20.45
N ASP A 220 -1.67 -14.39 -21.54
CA ASP A 220 -2.11 -14.03 -22.88
C ASP A 220 -3.35 -14.84 -23.29
N GLY A 221 -4.43 -14.14 -23.63
CA GLY A 221 -5.70 -14.74 -24.02
C GLY A 221 -6.62 -15.15 -22.87
N LEU A 222 -6.19 -15.06 -21.61
CA LEU A 222 -7.00 -15.50 -20.48
C LEU A 222 -8.25 -14.61 -20.29
N PRO A 223 -9.42 -15.20 -20.00
CA PRO A 223 -10.64 -14.44 -19.77
C PRO A 223 -10.61 -13.72 -18.42
N PHE A 224 -11.49 -12.75 -18.26
CA PHE A 224 -11.85 -12.25 -16.94
C PHE A 224 -13.03 -13.02 -16.35
N VAL A 225 -12.96 -13.29 -15.06
CA VAL A 225 -14.08 -13.76 -14.24
C VAL A 225 -14.46 -12.68 -13.24
N ARG A 226 -15.76 -12.48 -13.04
CA ARG A 226 -16.27 -11.52 -12.05
C ARG A 226 -16.64 -12.30 -10.80
N ALA A 227 -16.03 -11.93 -9.68
CA ALA A 227 -16.51 -12.34 -8.37
C ALA A 227 -17.44 -11.24 -7.86
N GLU A 228 -18.75 -11.37 -8.12
CA GLU A 228 -19.76 -10.36 -7.76
C GLU A 228 -19.77 -10.08 -6.25
N ASP A 229 -19.51 -11.10 -5.42
CA ASP A 229 -19.46 -10.99 -3.97
C ASP A 229 -18.31 -10.09 -3.46
N PHE A 230 -17.28 -9.86 -4.28
CA PHE A 230 -16.07 -9.12 -3.90
C PHE A 230 -15.85 -7.84 -4.72
N TYR A 231 -16.73 -7.52 -5.68
CA TYR A 231 -16.57 -6.35 -6.56
C TYR A 231 -15.18 -6.29 -7.24
N VAL A 232 -14.67 -7.44 -7.66
CA VAL A 232 -13.38 -7.56 -8.36
C VAL A 232 -13.53 -8.16 -9.75
N LEU A 233 -12.57 -7.83 -10.61
CA LEU A 233 -12.33 -8.50 -11.88
C LEU A 233 -11.08 -9.38 -11.73
N GLN A 234 -11.24 -10.69 -11.80
CA GLN A 234 -10.17 -11.66 -11.59
C GLN A 234 -9.77 -12.33 -12.90
N SER A 235 -8.50 -12.71 -13.02
CA SER A 235 -7.97 -13.49 -14.14
C SER A 235 -6.75 -14.29 -13.67
N GLY A 236 -6.07 -14.98 -14.59
CA GLY A 236 -4.89 -15.79 -14.30
C GLY A 236 -5.17 -17.25 -13.95
N ASP A 237 -6.40 -17.71 -14.13
CA ASP A 237 -6.77 -19.13 -14.07
C ASP A 237 -6.45 -19.80 -15.42
N PRO A 238 -5.56 -20.82 -15.47
CA PRO A 238 -5.14 -21.42 -16.74
C PRO A 238 -6.26 -22.22 -17.41
N GLU A 239 -6.19 -22.36 -18.74
CA GLU A 239 -7.06 -23.30 -19.44
C GLU A 239 -6.68 -24.75 -19.09
N GLY A 240 -7.58 -25.50 -18.45
CA GLY A 240 -7.40 -26.94 -18.23
C GLY A 240 -7.77 -27.39 -16.81
N PRO A 241 -7.26 -28.56 -16.37
CA PRO A 241 -7.50 -29.07 -15.01
C PRO A 241 -6.55 -28.47 -13.96
N GLU A 242 -5.56 -27.69 -14.38
CA GLU A 242 -4.63 -27.00 -13.49
C GLU A 242 -5.35 -25.81 -12.84
N LEU A 243 -5.04 -25.52 -11.58
CA LEU A 243 -5.66 -24.42 -10.83
C LEU A 243 -4.78 -23.15 -10.81
N GLY A 244 -3.54 -23.29 -11.27
CA GLY A 244 -2.55 -22.23 -11.29
C GLY A 244 -1.30 -22.63 -12.07
N TYR A 245 -0.19 -21.92 -11.85
CA TYR A 245 1.02 -22.12 -12.64
C TYR A 245 1.79 -23.39 -12.22
N ILE A 246 1.90 -24.35 -13.14
CA ILE A 246 2.77 -25.52 -12.97
C ILE A 246 4.19 -25.22 -13.48
N ASP A 247 5.18 -25.29 -12.59
CA ASP A 247 6.58 -25.08 -12.97
C ASP A 247 7.04 -26.22 -13.92
N PRO A 248 7.53 -25.88 -15.14
CA PRO A 248 7.89 -26.89 -16.12
C PRO A 248 9.03 -27.82 -15.69
N LYS A 249 9.89 -27.40 -14.76
CA LYS A 249 11.04 -28.18 -14.26
C LYS A 249 10.62 -29.08 -13.11
N THR A 250 9.89 -28.56 -12.13
CA THR A 250 9.51 -29.34 -10.93
C THR A 250 8.24 -30.16 -11.14
N LYS A 251 7.40 -29.79 -12.11
CA LYS A 251 6.05 -30.33 -12.32
C LYS A 251 5.13 -30.15 -11.12
N GLN A 252 5.42 -29.15 -10.30
CA GLN A 252 4.62 -28.77 -9.14
C GLN A 252 4.00 -27.40 -9.40
N GLU A 253 2.84 -27.18 -8.80
CA GLU A 253 2.25 -25.87 -8.74
C GLU A 253 3.15 -24.93 -7.94
N ARG A 254 3.34 -23.72 -8.46
CA ARG A 254 4.08 -22.68 -7.76
C ARG A 254 3.13 -22.00 -6.78
N HIS A 255 3.52 -22.00 -5.52
CA HIS A 255 2.79 -21.32 -4.46
C HIS A 255 3.57 -20.07 -4.03
N VAL A 256 2.86 -18.95 -3.96
CA VAL A 256 3.36 -17.64 -3.52
C VAL A 256 2.64 -17.32 -2.21
N PRO A 257 3.38 -17.02 -1.13
CA PRO A 257 2.78 -16.75 0.16
C PRO A 257 1.98 -15.44 0.13
N LEU A 258 0.98 -15.33 1.01
CA LEU A 258 0.45 -14.02 1.39
C LEU A 258 1.61 -13.19 1.96
N GLU A 259 1.87 -12.01 1.39
CA GLU A 259 2.87 -11.07 1.90
C GLU A 259 2.22 -9.70 2.14
N ILE A 260 2.34 -9.19 3.37
CA ILE A 260 1.75 -7.90 3.75
C ILE A 260 2.75 -7.10 4.58
N ARG A 261 3.00 -5.85 4.17
CA ARG A 261 3.86 -4.93 4.92
C ARG A 261 3.05 -3.86 5.63
N VAL A 262 3.29 -3.65 6.91
CA VAL A 262 2.73 -2.54 7.69
C VAL A 262 3.82 -1.51 7.96
N PRO A 263 3.63 -0.20 7.72
CA PRO A 263 4.70 0.79 7.85
C PRO A 263 5.42 0.81 9.21
N GLU A 264 4.67 0.58 10.29
CA GLU A 264 5.17 0.61 11.68
C GLU A 264 5.93 -0.66 12.09
N GLU A 265 5.79 -1.75 11.32
CA GLU A 265 6.48 -3.01 11.57
C GLU A 265 7.83 -3.04 10.85
N GLU A 266 8.80 -3.77 11.39
CA GLU A 266 10.09 -3.99 10.72
C GLU A 266 9.96 -5.06 9.64
N ASP A 267 9.32 -6.17 10.01
CA ASP A 267 9.20 -7.38 9.21
C ASP A 267 7.97 -7.36 8.29
N THR A 268 8.07 -8.13 7.21
CA THR A 268 6.92 -8.46 6.37
C THR A 268 6.17 -9.62 7.00
N ILE A 269 4.85 -9.53 7.05
CA ILE A 269 3.98 -10.60 7.51
C ILE A 269 3.81 -11.59 6.36
N TYR A 270 4.10 -12.87 6.60
CA TYR A 270 3.96 -13.95 5.62
C TYR A 270 2.95 -14.98 6.10
N ASN A 271 2.01 -15.36 5.24
CA ASN A 271 1.01 -16.42 5.51
C ASN A 271 0.19 -16.22 6.79
N GLU A 272 0.03 -14.97 7.23
CA GLU A 272 -0.78 -14.57 8.38
C GLU A 272 -1.57 -13.32 8.02
N THR A 273 -2.81 -13.25 8.48
CA THR A 273 -3.65 -12.06 8.32
C THR A 273 -3.40 -11.06 9.44
N PHE A 274 -3.88 -9.82 9.27
CA PHE A 274 -3.92 -8.86 10.39
C PHE A 274 -4.72 -9.37 11.59
N GLU A 275 -5.71 -10.21 11.38
CA GLU A 275 -6.49 -10.81 12.47
C GLU A 275 -5.63 -11.80 13.27
N ASP A 276 -4.82 -12.62 12.59
CA ASP A 276 -3.93 -13.60 13.21
C ASP A 276 -2.86 -12.93 14.08
N VAL A 277 -2.26 -11.84 13.58
CA VAL A 277 -1.22 -11.08 14.30
C VAL A 277 -1.76 -9.97 15.21
N GLY A 278 -3.09 -9.80 15.30
CA GLY A 278 -3.73 -8.82 16.20
C GLY A 278 -3.69 -7.36 15.74
N LEU A 279 -3.44 -7.09 14.45
CA LEU A 279 -3.33 -5.78 13.82
C LEU A 279 -4.65 -5.26 13.24
N PHE A 280 -5.75 -5.35 13.99
CA PHE A 280 -7.12 -5.03 13.54
C PHE A 280 -7.37 -3.61 12.99
N LYS A 281 -6.45 -2.67 13.23
CA LYS A 281 -6.55 -1.26 12.80
C LYS A 281 -5.38 -0.81 11.94
N ALA A 282 -4.45 -1.71 11.62
CA ALA A 282 -3.31 -1.37 10.79
C ALA A 282 -3.78 -1.05 9.37
N THR A 283 -3.03 -0.18 8.70
CA THR A 283 -3.14 0.04 7.27
C THR A 283 -1.87 -0.50 6.63
N PRO A 284 -1.97 -1.40 5.64
CA PRO A 284 -0.78 -1.90 4.95
C PRO A 284 -0.14 -0.76 4.14
N THR A 285 1.13 -0.95 3.82
CA THR A 285 1.93 -0.04 2.98
C THR A 285 1.34 0.04 1.57
N LEU A 286 0.76 -1.06 1.10
CA LEU A 286 -0.04 -1.15 -0.12
C LEU A 286 -1.50 -1.42 0.25
N PRO A 287 -2.34 -0.39 0.43
CA PRO A 287 -3.75 -0.56 0.75
C PRO A 287 -4.61 -0.82 -0.48
N PHE A 288 -5.70 -1.56 -0.29
CA PHE A 288 -6.82 -1.71 -1.22
C PHE A 288 -7.73 -0.46 -1.21
N ALA A 289 -7.15 0.72 -1.41
CA ALA A 289 -7.84 2.00 -1.25
C ALA A 289 -8.37 2.59 -2.57
N THR A 290 -8.01 2.02 -3.71
CA THR A 290 -8.28 2.62 -5.02
C THR A 290 -8.77 1.62 -6.08
N LEU A 291 -9.56 2.13 -7.02
CA LEU A 291 -9.98 1.41 -8.22
C LEU A 291 -8.74 0.94 -8.98
N GLY A 292 -8.71 -0.33 -9.38
CA GLY A 292 -7.58 -0.92 -10.08
C GLY A 292 -6.40 -1.29 -9.19
N THR A 293 -6.58 -1.38 -7.86
CA THR A 293 -5.61 -2.07 -7.00
C THR A 293 -5.50 -3.53 -7.46
N LEU A 294 -4.26 -3.99 -7.67
CA LEU A 294 -3.95 -5.37 -8.01
C LEU A 294 -3.77 -6.17 -6.73
N GLY A 295 -4.57 -7.21 -6.55
CA GLY A 295 -4.44 -8.16 -5.45
C GLY A 295 -4.13 -9.56 -5.95
N TRP A 296 -3.31 -10.28 -5.18
CA TRP A 296 -3.00 -11.68 -5.45
C TRP A 296 -4.08 -12.58 -4.87
N ALA A 297 -4.62 -13.48 -5.69
CA ALA A 297 -5.68 -14.38 -5.26
C ALA A 297 -5.09 -15.62 -4.59
N HIS A 298 -5.74 -16.07 -3.53
CA HIS A 298 -5.51 -17.34 -2.83
C HIS A 298 -6.88 -17.94 -2.45
N SER A 299 -6.95 -19.21 -2.06
CA SER A 299 -8.21 -19.85 -1.69
C SER A 299 -8.67 -19.44 -0.29
N ASP A 300 -9.90 -19.81 0.06
CA ASP A 300 -10.43 -19.66 1.43
C ASP A 300 -9.86 -20.70 2.41
N GLN A 301 -9.10 -21.69 1.93
CA GLN A 301 -8.58 -22.79 2.73
C GLN A 301 -7.15 -22.53 3.23
N ALA A 302 -6.37 -21.77 2.47
CA ALA A 302 -4.96 -21.53 2.74
C ALA A 302 -4.54 -20.13 2.27
N LEU A 303 -3.59 -19.53 3.00
CA LEU A 303 -3.01 -18.21 2.66
C LEU A 303 -1.76 -18.34 1.78
N ASP A 304 -1.23 -19.56 1.65
CA ASP A 304 0.01 -19.88 0.94
C ASP A 304 -0.23 -20.64 -0.38
N ASP A 305 -1.45 -20.61 -0.91
CA ASP A 305 -1.80 -21.32 -2.16
C ASP A 305 -2.04 -20.41 -3.37
N GLY A 306 -1.78 -19.10 -3.23
CA GLY A 306 -1.84 -18.18 -4.36
C GLY A 306 -0.78 -18.53 -5.41
N SER A 307 -1.16 -18.67 -6.68
CA SER A 307 -0.31 -19.31 -7.69
C SER A 307 -0.08 -18.47 -8.94
N SER A 308 -1.15 -18.11 -9.64
CA SER A 308 -1.10 -17.27 -10.83
C SER A 308 -2.23 -16.26 -10.93
N GLN A 309 -3.30 -16.50 -10.19
CA GLN A 309 -4.52 -15.73 -10.25
C GLN A 309 -4.34 -14.39 -9.54
N PHE A 310 -4.82 -13.32 -10.17
CA PHE A 310 -4.82 -11.98 -9.62
C PHE A 310 -6.15 -11.31 -9.91
N PHE A 311 -6.46 -10.27 -9.15
CA PHE A 311 -7.68 -9.50 -9.34
C PHE A 311 -7.42 -8.00 -9.33
N MET A 312 -8.29 -7.27 -9.99
CA MET A 312 -8.37 -5.81 -9.97
C MET A 312 -9.61 -5.37 -9.21
N PHE A 313 -9.42 -4.46 -8.26
CA PHE A 313 -10.53 -3.85 -7.53
C PHE A 313 -11.39 -3.00 -8.47
N LEU A 314 -12.70 -3.28 -8.55
CA LEU A 314 -13.66 -2.49 -9.33
C LEU A 314 -14.46 -1.49 -8.48
N TYR A 315 -14.16 -1.39 -7.17
CA TYR A 315 -14.85 -0.49 -6.26
C TYR A 315 -13.87 0.28 -5.39
N GLU A 316 -14.19 1.54 -5.09
CA GLU A 316 -13.53 2.24 -3.99
C GLU A 316 -14.02 1.62 -2.69
N ALA A 317 -13.19 0.88 -1.96
CA ALA A 317 -13.59 0.21 -0.72
C ALA A 317 -14.47 1.13 0.13
N GLU A 318 -15.73 0.71 0.35
CA GLU A 318 -16.58 1.34 1.34
C GLU A 318 -15.93 1.06 2.68
N LEU A 319 -15.17 2.03 3.17
CA LEU A 319 -14.67 1.99 4.51
C LEU A 319 -15.87 1.74 5.42
N THR A 320 -15.74 0.79 6.34
CA THR A 320 -16.74 0.63 7.41
C THR A 320 -16.97 1.99 8.10
N PRO A 321 -18.05 2.20 8.86
CA PRO A 321 -18.24 3.44 9.63
C PRO A 321 -17.04 3.81 10.54
N ALA A 322 -16.14 2.85 10.81
CA ALA A 322 -14.89 3.02 11.54
C ALA A 322 -13.67 3.37 10.67
N GLY A 323 -13.82 3.51 9.35
CA GLY A 323 -12.73 3.78 8.43
C GLY A 323 -11.93 2.54 7.99
N LEU A 324 -12.41 1.32 8.30
CA LEU A 324 -11.66 0.09 8.01
C LEU A 324 -12.02 -0.49 6.64
N ASN A 325 -10.99 -0.85 5.88
CA ASN A 325 -11.08 -1.65 4.67
C ASN A 325 -11.01 -3.13 5.05
N LEU A 326 -12.00 -3.92 4.65
CA LEU A 326 -12.12 -5.33 5.06
C LEU A 326 -11.20 -6.27 4.28
N VAL A 327 -10.55 -5.78 3.24
CA VAL A 327 -9.66 -6.55 2.36
C VAL A 327 -8.21 -6.40 2.80
N ASP A 328 -7.86 -5.22 3.31
CA ASP A 328 -6.56 -4.95 3.90
C ASP A 328 -6.28 -5.94 5.03
N GLY A 329 -5.08 -6.54 5.00
CA GLY A 329 -4.70 -7.55 5.98
C GLY A 329 -5.20 -8.97 5.68
N ARG A 330 -6.00 -9.18 4.63
CA ARG A 330 -6.48 -10.51 4.20
C ARG A 330 -5.90 -10.95 2.86
N ASN A 331 -5.65 -10.03 1.94
CA ASN A 331 -5.04 -10.30 0.65
C ASN A 331 -3.76 -9.45 0.48
N ALA A 332 -2.86 -9.88 -0.40
CA ALA A 332 -1.67 -9.13 -0.76
C ALA A 332 -1.98 -8.18 -1.93
N ALA A 333 -1.97 -6.87 -1.67
CA ALA A 333 -1.89 -5.89 -2.74
C ALA A 333 -0.44 -5.81 -3.22
N PHE A 334 -0.23 -5.82 -4.54
CA PHE A 334 1.13 -5.82 -5.11
C PHE A 334 1.33 -4.77 -6.21
N GLY A 335 0.29 -4.03 -6.57
CA GLY A 335 0.40 -3.00 -7.60
C GLY A 335 -0.89 -2.23 -7.82
N TYR A 336 -0.83 -1.28 -8.73
CA TYR A 336 -1.95 -0.38 -9.03
C TYR A 336 -2.03 -0.07 -10.52
N VAL A 337 -3.25 0.00 -11.04
CA VAL A 337 -3.55 0.69 -12.30
C VAL A 337 -3.29 2.18 -12.09
N VAL A 338 -2.47 2.77 -12.96
CA VAL A 338 -2.11 4.20 -12.93
C VAL A 338 -2.65 4.96 -14.14
N ASN A 339 -3.13 4.25 -15.18
CA ASN A 339 -3.79 4.82 -16.35
C ASN A 339 -4.74 3.80 -17.00
N GLY A 340 -5.77 4.29 -17.71
CA GLY A 340 -6.80 3.45 -18.34
C GLY A 340 -8.02 3.18 -17.45
N PHE A 341 -8.35 4.07 -16.51
CA PHE A 341 -9.50 3.88 -15.60
C PHE A 341 -10.84 3.84 -16.33
N ASP A 342 -10.96 4.52 -17.47
CA ASP A 342 -12.11 4.45 -18.37
C ASP A 342 -12.25 3.04 -18.96
N VAL A 343 -11.16 2.46 -19.46
CA VAL A 343 -11.12 1.07 -19.92
C VAL A 343 -11.48 0.11 -18.79
N LEU A 344 -10.89 0.29 -17.61
CA LEU A 344 -11.15 -0.57 -16.44
C LEU A 344 -12.62 -0.57 -16.02
N GLN A 345 -13.32 0.55 -16.15
CA GLN A 345 -14.74 0.66 -15.83
C GLN A 345 -15.65 -0.06 -16.83
N GLU A 346 -15.17 -0.25 -18.07
CA GLU A 346 -15.92 -0.93 -19.13
C GLU A 346 -15.68 -2.45 -19.16
N LEU A 347 -14.59 -2.93 -18.55
CA LEU A 347 -14.26 -4.35 -18.52
C LEU A 347 -15.28 -5.21 -17.74
N GLY A 348 -15.66 -6.34 -18.35
CA GLY A 348 -16.58 -7.32 -17.80
C GLY A 348 -16.13 -8.78 -18.02
N VAL A 349 -17.06 -9.72 -17.79
CA VAL A 349 -16.81 -11.17 -17.93
C VAL A 349 -16.72 -11.65 -19.38
N ASP A 350 -17.20 -10.83 -20.33
CA ASP A 350 -17.13 -11.12 -21.77
C ASP A 350 -15.79 -10.65 -22.37
N ASP A 351 -14.92 -10.06 -21.55
CA ASP A 351 -13.63 -9.51 -21.94
C ASP A 351 -12.47 -10.45 -21.56
N SER A 352 -11.31 -10.19 -22.17
CA SER A 352 -10.11 -10.97 -21.92
C SER A 352 -8.84 -10.11 -21.92
N ILE A 353 -7.79 -10.69 -21.34
CA ILE A 353 -6.42 -10.21 -21.49
C ILE A 353 -5.96 -10.60 -22.89
N VAL A 354 -5.59 -9.60 -23.70
CA VAL A 354 -4.92 -9.83 -24.99
C VAL A 354 -3.46 -10.17 -24.73
N SER A 355 -2.78 -9.38 -23.90
CA SER A 355 -1.42 -9.66 -23.42
C SER A 355 -1.05 -8.81 -22.20
N ILE A 356 -0.02 -9.24 -21.47
CA ILE A 356 0.64 -8.41 -20.45
C ILE A 356 2.11 -8.22 -20.80
N THR A 357 2.51 -6.97 -21.06
CA THR A 357 3.89 -6.64 -21.45
C THR A 357 4.58 -5.78 -20.41
N VAL A 358 5.78 -6.16 -19.98
CA VAL A 358 6.63 -5.34 -19.11
C VAL A 358 7.27 -4.23 -19.94
N THR A 359 6.97 -2.97 -19.61
CA THR A 359 7.46 -1.78 -20.34
C THR A 359 8.64 -1.08 -19.66
N ASP A 360 8.78 -1.23 -18.34
CA ASP A 360 9.94 -0.79 -17.55
C ASP A 360 10.20 -1.76 -16.38
N GLY A 361 11.46 -1.92 -15.98
CA GLY A 361 11.85 -2.69 -14.80
C GLY A 361 11.90 -4.21 -15.01
N ALA A 362 11.88 -4.70 -16.25
CA ALA A 362 12.04 -6.12 -16.55
C ALA A 362 13.39 -6.69 -16.06
N ASP A 363 14.43 -5.86 -16.07
CA ASP A 363 15.78 -6.17 -15.59
C ASP A 363 15.89 -6.29 -14.07
N ARG A 364 14.86 -5.87 -13.33
CA ARG A 364 14.78 -5.95 -11.87
C ARG A 364 14.19 -7.28 -11.39
N LEU A 365 13.71 -8.13 -12.29
CA LEU A 365 13.23 -9.47 -11.96
C LEU A 365 14.41 -10.41 -11.73
N LEU A 366 14.48 -11.00 -10.55
CA LEU A 366 15.36 -12.12 -10.25
C LEU A 366 14.58 -13.42 -10.32
N SER A 367 14.99 -14.33 -11.20
CA SER A 367 14.27 -15.61 -11.44
C SER A 367 14.34 -16.59 -10.27
N HIS A 368 15.32 -16.42 -9.38
CA HIS A 368 15.52 -17.12 -8.11
C HIS A 368 16.44 -16.21 -7.27
N ALA A 369 16.29 -16.16 -5.95
CA ALA A 369 17.15 -15.33 -5.12
C ALA A 369 17.33 -15.94 -3.75
#